data_AF-A0A812XVX3-F1
#
_entry.id   AF-A0A812XVX3-F1
#
_cell.length_a   1.000
_cell.length_b   1.000
_cell.length_c   1.000
_cell.angle_alpha   90.00
_cell.angle_beta   90.00
_cell.angle_gamma   90.00
#
_symmetry.space_group_name_H-M   'P 1'
#
loop_
_entity.id
_entity.type
_entity.pdbx_description
1 polymer ?
#
loop_
_entity_poly.entity_id
_entity_poly.type
_entity_poly.pdbx_seq_one_letter_code
_entity_poly.pdbx_strand_id
1 'polypeptide(L)'
;MTSFIDRAVKSTRPTMAENLERKQAEDQIFAVQLYQMLFEVDWDGDGHISIDEFREAMGSENQLAAFLKFHGLDIKDCTTFFAMLSPSATSVSFLDFVQACCRMRGSASSMD
;
A
#
# COMPACT_ATOMS: atom_id res chain seq x y z
N MET A 1 -17.12 7.41 -53.28
CA MET A 1 -15.77 7.51 -52.72
C MET A 1 -15.91 7.69 -51.22
N THR A 2 -16.09 6.58 -50.51
CA THR A 2 -16.26 6.49 -49.06
C THR A 2 -14.88 6.60 -48.40
N SER A 3 -14.69 7.62 -47.56
CA SER A 3 -13.80 7.64 -46.40
C SER A 3 -13.64 9.09 -45.95
N PHE A 4 -14.69 9.63 -45.32
CA PHE A 4 -14.50 10.75 -44.42
C PHE A 4 -13.86 10.17 -43.17
N ILE A 5 -12.58 10.45 -43.07
CA ILE A 5 -11.67 10.00 -42.02
C ILE A 5 -12.21 10.51 -40.69
N ASP A 6 -12.88 9.61 -39.97
CA ASP A 6 -13.12 9.70 -38.54
C ASP A 6 -11.74 9.83 -37.86
N ARG A 7 -11.39 11.07 -37.51
CA ARG A 7 -10.17 11.39 -36.76
C ARG A 7 -10.52 12.27 -35.56
N ALA A 8 -11.59 11.88 -34.88
CA ALA A 8 -11.93 12.42 -33.56
C ALA A 8 -11.51 11.47 -32.43
N VAL A 9 -10.39 10.75 -32.58
CA VAL A 9 -9.70 10.07 -31.47
C VAL A 9 -8.50 10.92 -31.01
N LYS A 10 -8.74 12.20 -30.71
CA LYS A 10 -7.68 13.11 -30.25
C LYS A 10 -7.86 13.39 -28.77
N SER A 11 -7.00 12.74 -27.98
CA SER A 11 -6.77 12.92 -26.55
C SER A 11 -7.90 12.48 -25.63
N THR A 12 -8.04 11.18 -25.41
CA THR A 12 -8.55 10.68 -24.13
C THR A 12 -7.47 10.89 -23.08
N ARG A 13 -7.30 12.12 -22.60
CA ARG A 13 -6.74 12.29 -21.26
C ARG A 13 -7.77 11.63 -20.34
N PRO A 14 -7.41 10.58 -19.57
CA PRO A 14 -8.37 9.97 -18.67
C PRO A 14 -8.96 11.08 -17.81
N THR A 15 -10.28 11.10 -17.68
CA THR A 15 -10.95 12.12 -16.88
C THR A 15 -10.49 12.01 -15.43
N MET A 16 -10.63 13.10 -14.66
CA MET A 16 -10.29 13.08 -13.22
C MET A 16 -11.02 11.94 -12.49
N ALA A 17 -12.26 11.65 -12.91
CA ALA A 17 -13.05 10.52 -12.42
C ALA A 17 -12.40 9.17 -12.73
N GLU A 18 -12.04 8.89 -13.98
CA GLU A 18 -11.40 7.62 -14.36
C GLU A 18 -10.04 7.40 -13.66
N ASN A 19 -9.26 8.46 -13.43
CA ASN A 19 -8.00 8.34 -12.67
C ASN A 19 -8.26 8.04 -11.20
N LEU A 20 -9.27 8.67 -10.60
CA LEU A 20 -9.66 8.45 -9.21
C LEU A 20 -10.19 7.02 -9.01
N GLU A 21 -10.95 6.48 -9.96
CA GLU A 21 -11.46 5.11 -9.92
C GLU A 21 -10.34 4.08 -10.01
N ARG A 22 -9.37 4.26 -10.92
CA ARG A 22 -8.19 3.38 -11.00
C ARG A 22 -7.38 3.42 -9.71
N LYS A 23 -7.11 4.63 -9.20
CA LYS A 23 -6.35 4.80 -7.96
C LYS A 23 -7.00 4.07 -6.79
N GLN A 24 -8.32 4.24 -6.62
CA GLN A 24 -9.07 3.53 -5.58
C GLN A 24 -9.00 2.01 -5.73
N ALA A 25 -9.13 1.49 -6.96
CA ALA A 25 -9.00 0.06 -7.21
C ALA A 25 -7.59 -0.46 -6.86
N GLU A 26 -6.54 0.28 -7.23
CA GLU A 26 -5.15 -0.07 -6.88
C GLU A 26 -4.90 -0.05 -5.37
N ASP A 27 -5.45 0.95 -4.66
CA ASP A 27 -5.36 1.02 -3.20
C ASP A 27 -6.14 -0.11 -2.52
N GLN A 28 -7.29 -0.50 -3.05
CA GLN A 28 -8.04 -1.64 -2.53
C GLN A 28 -7.30 -2.97 -2.74
N ILE A 29 -6.75 -3.20 -3.95
CA ILE A 29 -5.98 -4.42 -4.25
C ILE A 29 -4.74 -4.49 -3.36
N PHE A 30 -4.05 -3.37 -3.16
CA PHE A 30 -2.93 -3.32 -2.24
C PHE A 30 -3.34 -3.64 -0.81
N ALA A 31 -4.42 -3.03 -0.31
CA ALA A 31 -4.89 -3.24 1.06
C ALA A 31 -5.19 -4.72 1.32
N VAL A 32 -5.87 -5.39 0.38
CA VAL A 32 -6.18 -6.81 0.48
C VAL A 32 -4.92 -7.67 0.48
N GLN A 33 -3.99 -7.43 -0.44
CA GLN A 33 -2.74 -8.20 -0.50
C GLN A 33 -1.87 -7.98 0.73
N LEU A 34 -1.76 -6.73 1.20
CA LEU A 34 -1.01 -6.42 2.42
C LEU A 34 -1.62 -7.13 3.63
N TYR A 35 -2.95 -7.11 3.76
CA TYR A 35 -3.64 -7.81 4.84
C TYR A 35 -3.36 -9.32 4.82
N GLN A 36 -3.35 -9.94 3.64
CA GLN A 36 -3.01 -11.37 3.50
C GLN A 36 -1.57 -11.65 3.93
N MET A 37 -0.61 -10.83 3.52
CA MET A 37 0.79 -11.00 3.92
C MET A 37 0.99 -10.80 5.43
N LEU A 38 0.25 -9.87 6.05
CA LEU A 38 0.27 -9.70 7.51
C LEU A 38 -0.22 -10.95 8.22
N PHE A 39 -1.28 -11.59 7.71
CA PHE A 39 -1.79 -12.84 8.26
C PHE A 39 -0.78 -14.01 8.13
N GLU A 40 0.07 -14.01 7.10
CA GLU A 40 1.12 -15.04 6.95
C GLU A 40 2.29 -14.86 7.95
N VAL A 41 2.47 -13.67 8.50
CA VAL A 41 3.55 -13.35 9.46
C VAL A 41 3.07 -13.21 10.90
N ASP A 42 1.77 -13.32 11.14
CA ASP A 42 1.14 -13.35 12.46
C ASP A 42 1.23 -14.74 13.05
N TRP A 43 2.26 -14.96 13.86
CA TRP A 43 2.54 -16.29 14.40
C TRP A 43 1.73 -16.57 15.66
N ASP A 44 1.38 -15.53 16.41
CA ASP A 44 0.54 -15.64 17.61
C ASP A 44 -0.96 -15.71 17.24
N GLY A 45 -1.35 -15.23 16.06
CA GLY A 45 -2.73 -15.33 15.57
C GLY A 45 -3.67 -14.31 16.21
N ASP A 46 -3.13 -13.24 16.79
CA ASP A 46 -3.90 -12.24 17.54
C ASP A 46 -4.54 -11.18 16.63
N GLY A 47 -4.24 -11.20 15.32
CA GLY A 47 -4.74 -10.19 14.37
C GLY A 47 -4.03 -8.84 14.50
N HIS A 48 -2.89 -8.82 15.20
CA HIS A 48 -2.02 -7.69 15.38
C HIS A 48 -0.62 -8.07 14.94
N ILE A 49 0.09 -7.12 14.32
CA ILE A 49 1.51 -7.30 14.06
C ILE A 49 2.29 -6.65 15.20
N SER A 50 3.20 -7.39 15.80
CA SER A 50 4.12 -6.89 16.81
C SER A 50 5.39 -6.33 16.16
N ILE A 51 6.16 -5.51 16.90
CA ILE A 51 7.42 -4.97 16.38
C ILE A 51 8.44 -6.07 16.02
N ASP A 52 8.40 -7.21 16.72
CA ASP A 52 9.31 -8.34 16.48
C ASP A 52 8.92 -9.08 15.18
N GLU A 53 7.64 -9.47 15.05
CA GLU A 53 7.07 -10.05 13.83
C GLU A 53 7.28 -9.14 12.62
N PHE A 54 7.12 -7.83 12.81
CA PHE A 54 7.38 -6.87 11.76
C PHE A 54 8.86 -6.82 11.35
N ARG A 55 9.79 -6.90 12.30
CA ARG A 55 11.23 -6.92 12.02
C ARG A 55 11.63 -8.18 11.27
N GLU A 56 11.11 -9.33 11.66
CA GLU A 56 11.34 -10.59 10.96
C GLU A 56 10.72 -10.55 9.55
N ALA A 57 9.53 -9.98 9.42
CA ALA A 57 8.87 -9.79 8.13
C ALA A 57 9.50 -8.71 7.24
N MET A 58 10.29 -7.79 7.82
CA MET A 58 11.12 -6.81 7.09
C MET A 58 12.50 -7.37 6.73
N GLY A 59 12.82 -8.60 7.12
CA GLY A 59 14.04 -9.30 6.74
C GLY A 59 14.15 -9.55 5.22
N SER A 60 15.37 -9.77 4.74
CA SER A 60 15.69 -9.86 3.30
C SER A 60 14.99 -10.98 2.53
N GLU A 61 14.43 -11.99 3.20
CA GLU A 61 13.83 -13.18 2.58
C GLU A 61 12.29 -13.15 2.56
N ASN A 62 11.65 -12.15 3.18
CA ASN A 62 10.20 -12.13 3.32
C ASN A 62 9.52 -11.31 2.22
N GLN A 63 8.38 -11.80 1.73
CA GLN A 63 7.59 -11.17 0.67
C GLN A 63 7.00 -9.84 1.11
N LEU A 64 6.71 -9.66 2.42
CA LEU A 64 6.17 -8.42 2.96
C LEU A 64 7.11 -7.23 2.73
N ALA A 65 8.40 -7.38 3.03
CA ALA A 65 9.41 -6.35 2.82
C ALA A 65 9.52 -5.93 1.35
N ALA A 66 9.58 -6.93 0.46
CA ALA A 66 9.66 -6.70 -0.98
C ALA A 66 8.41 -6.01 -1.52
N PHE A 67 7.23 -6.41 -1.03
CA PHE A 67 5.95 -5.84 -1.43
C PHE A 67 5.82 -4.38 -1.00
N LEU A 68 6.13 -4.05 0.25
CA LEU A 68 6.12 -2.65 0.72
C LEU A 68 7.09 -1.79 -0.10
N LYS A 69 8.31 -2.28 -0.31
CA LYS A 69 9.32 -1.58 -1.12
C LYS A 69 8.87 -1.37 -2.57
N PHE A 70 8.29 -2.40 -3.20
CA PHE A 70 7.74 -2.31 -4.55
C PHE A 70 6.63 -1.26 -4.65
N HIS A 71 5.83 -1.12 -3.59
CA HIS A 71 4.79 -0.12 -3.47
C HIS A 71 5.26 1.26 -2.97
N GLY A 72 6.58 1.50 -2.93
CA GLY A 72 7.18 2.79 -2.59
C GLY A 72 7.33 3.05 -1.09
N LEU A 73 7.12 2.05 -0.25
CA LEU A 73 7.31 2.11 1.19
C LEU A 73 8.64 1.42 1.55
N ASP A 74 9.74 2.15 1.39
CA ASP A 74 11.09 1.68 1.77
C ASP A 74 11.33 1.92 3.27
N ILE A 75 11.03 0.91 4.08
CA ILE A 75 11.11 0.98 5.54
C ILE A 75 12.52 0.60 5.97
N LYS A 76 13.35 1.61 6.26
CA LYS A 76 14.73 1.40 6.73
C LYS A 76 14.83 1.11 8.22
N ASP A 77 13.93 1.71 8.99
CA ASP A 77 13.92 1.59 10.43
C ASP A 77 12.52 1.18 10.89
N CYS A 78 12.39 -0.11 11.21
CA CYS A 78 11.12 -0.70 11.62
C CYS A 78 10.56 -0.02 12.87
N THR A 79 11.43 0.31 13.83
CA THR A 79 11.05 0.92 15.11
C THR A 79 10.49 2.32 14.92
N THR A 80 11.13 3.15 14.10
CA THR A 80 10.67 4.51 13.79
C THR A 80 9.35 4.47 13.03
N PHE A 81 9.22 3.56 12.07
CA PHE A 81 7.97 3.36 11.33
C PHE A 81 6.84 2.94 12.27
N PHE A 82 7.09 1.97 13.15
CA PHE A 82 6.12 1.52 14.14
C PHE A 82 5.69 2.63 15.09
N ALA A 83 6.64 3.43 15.59
CA ALA A 83 6.35 4.55 16.47
C ALA A 83 5.54 5.66 15.77
N MET A 84 5.68 5.82 14.45
CA MET A 84 4.85 6.72 13.65
C MET A 84 3.41 6.21 13.55
N LEU A 85 3.21 4.90 13.43
CA LEU A 85 1.89 4.27 13.38
C LEU A 85 1.20 4.31 14.74
N SER A 86 1.88 3.83 15.77
CA SER A 86 1.37 3.76 17.13
C SER A 86 2.48 4.09 18.13
N PRO A 87 2.59 5.36 18.56
CA PRO A 87 3.67 5.81 19.45
C PRO A 87 3.60 5.20 20.85
N SER A 88 2.42 4.70 21.25
CA SER A 88 2.14 4.20 22.60
C SER A 88 1.82 2.71 22.65
N ALA A 89 1.74 2.02 21.51
CA ALA A 89 1.43 0.59 21.48
C ALA A 89 2.65 -0.26 21.10
N THR A 90 2.65 -1.49 21.60
CA THR A 90 3.66 -2.51 21.31
C THR A 90 3.32 -3.35 20.08
N SER A 91 2.07 -3.27 19.63
CA SER A 91 1.53 -3.95 18.45
C SER A 91 0.53 -3.04 17.73
N VAL A 92 0.31 -3.31 16.45
CA VAL A 92 -0.62 -2.55 15.60
C VAL A 92 -1.58 -3.56 14.95
N SER A 93 -2.88 -3.28 14.95
CA SER A 93 -3.85 -4.16 14.30
C SER A 93 -3.64 -4.14 12.78
N PHE A 94 -3.91 -5.25 12.10
CA PHE A 94 -3.71 -5.29 10.64
C PHE A 94 -4.46 -4.19 9.91
N LEU A 95 -5.67 -3.89 10.37
CA LEU A 95 -6.49 -2.83 9.79
C LEU A 95 -5.77 -1.48 9.87
N ASP A 96 -5.25 -1.12 11.04
CA ASP A 96 -4.57 0.16 11.26
C ASP A 96 -3.26 0.23 10.46
N PHE A 97 -2.50 -0.87 10.45
CA PHE A 97 -1.27 -0.99 9.66
C PHE A 97 -1.54 -0.79 8.16
N VAL A 98 -2.54 -1.48 7.62
CA VAL A 98 -2.93 -1.38 6.21
C VAL A 98 -3.42 0.03 5.87
N GLN A 99 -4.28 0.60 6.72
CA GLN A 99 -4.78 1.96 6.53
C GLN A 99 -3.66 2.99 6.53
N ALA A 100 -2.68 2.85 7.42
CA ALA A 100 -1.55 3.74 7.46
C ALA A 100 -0.65 3.61 6.22
N CYS A 101 -0.41 2.39 5.74
CA CYS A 101 0.32 2.15 4.49
C CYS A 101 -0.40 2.76 3.28
N CYS A 102 -1.72 2.60 3.18
CA CYS A 102 -2.54 3.26 2.15
C CYS A 102 -2.42 4.80 2.24
N ARG A 103 -2.47 5.36 3.46
CA ARG A 103 -2.36 6.81 3.68
C ARG A 103 -0.99 7.37 3.31
N MET A 104 0.08 6.65 3.61
CA MET A 104 1.45 7.04 3.26
C MET A 104 1.66 7.04 1.74
N ARG A 105 1.12 6.04 1.04
CA ARG A 105 1.13 6.01 -0.43
C ARG A 105 0.29 7.14 -1.04
N GLY A 106 -0.86 7.47 -0.44
CA GLY A 106 -1.73 8.55 -0.87
C GLY A 106 -1.12 9.94 -0.68
N SER A 107 -0.40 10.19 0.43
CA SER A 107 0.23 11.49 0.70
C SER A 107 1.41 11.78 -0.22
N ALA A 108 2.13 10.76 -0.70
CA ALA A 108 3.15 10.93 -1.73
C ALA A 108 2.57 11.43 -3.07
N SER A 109 1.25 11.34 -3.28
CA SER A 109 0.57 11.80 -4.50
C SER A 109 -0.01 13.22 -4.38
N SER A 110 0.21 13.93 -3.28
CA SER A 110 -0.30 15.32 -3.09
C SER A 110 0.73 16.28 -2.51
N MET A 111 2.01 15.87 -2.42
CA MET A 111 3.09 16.75 -1.99
C MET A 111 4.03 17.01 -3.19
N ASP A 112 3.68 18.09 -3.89
CA ASP A 112 4.32 18.78 -5.04
C ASP A 112 4.14 18.17 -6.45
#